data_AF-A0A238TCP1-F1
#
_entry.id   AF-A0A238TCP1-F1
#
_cell.length_a   1.000
_cell.length_b   1.000
_cell.length_c   1.000
_cell.angle_alpha   90.00
_cell.angle_beta   90.00
_cell.angle_gamma   90.00
#
_symmetry.space_group_name_H-M   'P 1'
#
loop_
_entity.id
_entity.type
_entity.pdbx_description
1 polymer ?
#
loop_
_entity_poly.entity_id
_entity_poly.type
_entity_poly.pdbx_seq_one_letter_code
_entity_poly.pdbx_strand_id
1 'polypeptide(L)' 'MYAISFDLVVSETQQAHPKGVSQAYQDIGTTLSQYGFQRVQGSLYINNDEDMANLLTAI' A
#
# COMPACT_ATOMS: atom_id res chain seq x y z
N MET A 1 -5.92 9.43 -12.69
CA MET A 1 -6.05 8.51 -11.57
C MET A 1 -5.01 7.42 -11.70
N TYR A 2 -4.18 7.25 -10.68
CA TYR A 2 -3.28 6.10 -10.55
C TYR A 2 -3.82 5.10 -9.54
N ALA A 3 -3.43 3.84 -9.71
CA ALA A 3 -3.76 2.75 -8.82
C ALA A 3 -2.50 1.93 -8.47
N ILE A 4 -2.35 1.60 -7.19
CA ILE A 4 -1.32 0.70 -6.68
C ILE A 4 -2.04 -0.55 -6.16
N SER A 5 -1.62 -1.72 -6.62
CA SER A 5 -2.08 -3.02 -6.14
C SER A 5 -0.88 -3.93 -5.89
N PHE A 6 -0.93 -4.72 -4.81
CA PHE A 6 0.14 -5.64 -4.45
C PHE A 6 -0.40 -6.87 -3.75
N ASP A 7 0.39 -7.95 -3.74
CA ASP A 7 0.12 -9.15 -2.95
C ASP A 7 1.31 -9.43 -2.02
N LEU A 8 1.02 -9.79 -0.78
CA LEU A 8 2.01 -10.20 0.19
C LEU A 8 2.06 -11.72 0.28
N VAL A 9 3.26 -12.29 0.28
CA VAL A 9 3.45 -13.71 0.59
C VAL A 9 3.18 -13.90 2.08
N VAL A 10 2.06 -14.56 2.41
CA VAL A 10 1.56 -14.70 3.80
C VAL A 10 2.60 -15.33 4.73
N SER A 11 3.24 -16.41 4.30
CA SER A 11 4.24 -17.13 5.10
C SER A 11 5.47 -16.30 5.43
N GLU A 12 5.97 -15.54 4.46
CA GLU A 12 7.13 -14.65 4.63
C GLU A 12 6.76 -13.43 5.46
N THR A 13 5.60 -12.83 5.21
CA THR A 13 5.12 -11.65 5.94
C THR A 13 4.90 -11.98 7.42
N GLN A 14 4.42 -13.19 7.73
CA GLN A 14 4.24 -13.64 9.11
C GLN A 14 5.58 -13.79 9.86
N GLN A 15 6.67 -14.07 9.14
CA GLN A 15 8.01 -14.18 9.71
C GLN A 15 8.71 -12.82 9.80
N ALA A 16 8.53 -11.96 8.81
CA ALA A 16 9.21 -10.67 8.70
C ALA A 16 8.53 -9.55 9.48
N HIS A 17 7.19 -9.54 9.56
CA HIS A 17 6.44 -8.45 10.17
C HIS A 17 6.07 -8.77 11.62
N PRO A 18 6.51 -7.97 12.61
CA PRO A 18 6.40 -8.31 14.05
C PRO A 18 4.95 -8.43 14.55
N LYS A 19 3.99 -7.87 13.81
CA LYS A 19 2.56 -7.87 14.14
C LYS A 19 1.72 -8.70 13.15
N GLY A 20 2.38 -9.49 12.31
CA GLY A 20 1.73 -10.34 11.32
C GLY A 20 1.16 -9.60 10.12
N VAL A 21 0.46 -10.36 9.28
CA VAL A 21 0.02 -9.96 7.92
C VAL A 21 -0.99 -8.82 7.93
N SER A 22 -2.00 -8.88 8.79
CA SER A 22 -3.06 -7.86 8.85
C SER A 22 -2.49 -6.48 9.16
N GLN A 23 -1.56 -6.40 10.12
CA GLN A 23 -0.89 -5.16 10.45
C GLN A 23 0.03 -4.69 9.33
N ALA A 24 0.72 -5.60 8.61
CA ALA A 24 1.55 -5.22 7.47
C ALA A 24 0.75 -4.48 6.39
N TYR A 25 -0.45 -4.96 6.06
CA TYR A 25 -1.36 -4.24 5.14
C TYR A 25 -1.81 -2.87 5.67
N GLN A 26 -2.03 -2.74 6.99
CA GLN A 26 -2.37 -1.46 7.61
C GLN A 26 -1.20 -0.48 7.52
N ASP A 27 0.01 -0.93 7.84
CA ASP A 27 1.22 -0.09 7.86
C ASP A 27 1.60 0.38 6.44
N ILE A 28 1.46 -0.49 5.43
CA ILE A 28 1.57 -0.10 4.01
C ILE A 28 0.50 0.94 3.66
N GLY A 29 -0.76 0.71 4.07
CA GLY A 29 -1.84 1.66 3.81
C GLY A 29 -1.62 3.02 4.46
N THR A 30 -1.11 3.07 5.69
CA THR A 30 -0.72 4.32 6.36
C THR A 30 0.38 5.03 5.60
N THR A 31 1.39 4.30 5.11
CA THR A 31 2.48 4.86 4.30
C THR A 31 1.96 5.46 2.99
N LEU A 32 1.16 4.69 2.23
CA LEU A 32 0.58 5.13 0.97
C LEU A 32 -0.37 6.34 1.14
N SER A 33 -1.06 6.44 2.28
CA SER A 33 -1.93 7.57 2.58
C SER A 33 -1.20 8.92 2.65
N GLN A 34 0.11 8.92 2.98
CA GLN A 34 0.94 10.13 2.99
C GLN A 34 1.14 10.72 1.59
N TYR A 35 0.99 9.90 0.55
CA TYR A 35 1.08 10.27 -0.87
C TYR A 35 -0.29 10.43 -1.52
N GLY A 36 -1.37 10.46 -0.73
CA GLY A 36 -2.75 10.63 -1.23
C GLY A 36 -3.39 9.35 -1.78
N PHE A 37 -2.73 8.18 -1.66
CA PHE A 37 -3.30 6.90 -2.08
C PHE A 37 -4.24 6.35 -1.00
N GLN A 38 -5.53 6.23 -1.33
CA GLN A 38 -6.56 5.74 -0.43
C GLN A 38 -6.97 4.31 -0.78
N ARG A 39 -7.14 3.47 0.25
CA ARG A 39 -7.57 2.09 0.08
C ARG A 39 -9.04 2.03 -0.35
N VAL A 40 -9.34 1.26 -1.39
CA VAL A 40 -10.72 1.05 -1.88
C VAL A 40 -11.21 -0.35 -1.49
N GLN A 41 -10.55 -1.38 -2.00
CA GLN A 41 -10.92 -2.78 -1.76
C GLN A 41 -9.67 -3.67 -1.83
N GLY A 42 -9.58 -4.64 -0.92
CA GLY A 42 -8.46 -5.58 -0.92
C GLY A 42 -7.13 -4.86 -0.76
N SER A 43 -6.19 -5.11 -1.68
CA SER A 43 -4.88 -4.47 -1.75
C SER A 43 -4.80 -3.32 -2.76
N LEU A 44 -5.95 -2.80 -3.22
CA LEU A 44 -6.03 -1.71 -4.18
C LEU A 44 -6.11 -0.34 -3.49
N TYR A 45 -5.21 0.55 -3.88
CA TYR A 45 -5.13 1.93 -3.44
C TYR A 45 -5.18 2.87 -4.63
N ILE A 46 -5.97 3.94 -4.58
CA ILE A 46 -6.15 4.89 -5.67
C ILE A 46 -5.74 6.30 -5.27
N ASN A 47 -5.17 7.04 -6.21
CA ASN A 47 -4.98 8.48 -6.10
C ASN A 47 -5.57 9.14 -7.36
N ASN A 48 -6.41 10.17 -7.17
CA ASN A 48 -7.00 10.91 -8.28
C ASN A 48 -6.03 11.92 -8.91
N ASP A 49 -4.96 12.27 -8.20
CA ASP A 49 -3.84 13.07 -8.73
C ASP A 49 -3.01 12.24 -9.73
N GLU A 50 -2.75 12.80 -10.90
CA GLU A 50 -2.00 12.19 -12.00
C GLU A 50 -0.53 12.63 -12.03
N ASP A 51 -0.04 13.26 -10.96
CA ASP A 51 1.39 13.54 -10.80
C ASP A 51 2.21 12.24 -10.70
N MET A 52 2.94 11.95 -11.78
CA MET A 52 3.82 10.79 -11.88
C MET A 52 5.00 10.87 -10.91
N ALA A 53 5.46 12.07 -10.54
CA ALA A 53 6.54 12.23 -9.56
C ALA A 53 6.06 11.80 -8.16
N ASN A 54 4.82 12.13 -7.81
CA ASN A 54 4.21 11.67 -6.56
C ASN A 54 4.02 10.14 -6.56
N LEU A 55 3.56 9.56 -7.67
CA LEU A 55 3.50 8.09 -7.83
C LEU A 55 4.87 7.45 -7.63
N LEU A 56 5.92 7.98 -8.26
CA LEU A 56 7.27 7.44 -8.17
C LEU A 56 7.84 7.56 -6.75
N THR A 57 7.48 8.61 -6.00
CA THR A 57 7.94 8.79 -4.62
C THR A 57 7.28 7.78 -3.66
N ALA A 58 6.08 7.29 -4.00
CA ALA A 58 5.35 6.31 -3.21
C ALA A 58 5.81 4.85 -3.37
N ILE A 59 6.67 4.56 -4.37
CA ILE A 59 7.14 3.22 -4.74
C ILE A 59 8.63 3.07 -4.40
#